data_AF-A0A932U8T9-F1
#
_entry.id   AF-A0A932U8T9-F1
#
_cell.length_a   1.000
_cell.length_b   1.000
_cell.length_c   1.000
_cell.angle_alpha   90.00
_cell.angle_beta   90.00
_cell.angle_gamma   90.00
#
_symmetry.space_group_name_H-M   'P 1'
#
loop_
_entity.id
_entity.type
_entity.pdbx_description
1 polymer ?
#
loop_
_entity_poly.entity_id
_entity_poly.type
_entity_poly.pdbx_seq_one_letter_code
_entity_poly.pdbx_strand_id
1 'polypeptide(L)'
;LRERDYVEAARALGATNFRIITRHILPNILSPIIVIASFTFAYMIVAEASLSFLGFGVEPRTPTWGGMLNESRDYLQSAWWLATFPGLLLMFTVLGINLVGDWLRDVYDPRLSARE
;
A
#
# COMPACT_ATOMS: atom_id res chain seq x y z
N LEU A 1 0.34 -24.23 12.77
CA LEU A 1 -0.21 -25.59 12.97
C LEU A 1 -1.68 -25.73 12.52
N ARG A 2 -2.49 -24.66 12.43
CA ARG A 2 -3.94 -24.73 12.12
C ARG A 2 -4.34 -24.79 10.64
N GLU A 3 -3.39 -24.75 9.70
CA GLU A 3 -3.66 -24.75 8.24
C GLU A 3 -3.47 -26.12 7.60
N ARG A 4 -2.66 -27.01 8.20
CA ARG A 4 -2.40 -28.35 7.68
C ARG A 4 -3.62 -29.26 7.84
N ASP A 5 -4.27 -29.23 9.00
CA ASP A 5 -5.42 -30.10 9.30
C ASP A 5 -6.63 -29.80 8.40
N TYR A 6 -6.89 -28.52 8.07
CA TYR A 6 -8.00 -28.14 7.17
C TYR A 6 -7.75 -28.56 5.72
N VAL A 7 -6.50 -28.48 5.25
CA VAL A 7 -6.12 -28.91 3.90
C VAL A 7 -6.14 -30.44 3.80
N GLU A 8 -5.65 -31.15 4.81
CA GLU A 8 -5.71 -32.62 4.87
C GLU A 8 -7.15 -33.14 4.97
N ALA A 9 -8.00 -32.53 5.81
CA ALA A 9 -9.42 -32.88 5.89
C ALA A 9 -10.18 -32.62 4.57
N ALA A 10 -9.93 -31.48 3.91
CA ALA A 10 -10.53 -31.18 2.61
C ALA A 10 -10.08 -32.16 1.52
N ARG A 11 -8.82 -32.60 1.56
CA ARG A 11 -8.28 -33.60 0.64
C ARG A 11 -8.85 -35.00 0.93
N ALA A 12 -9.05 -35.36 2.20
CA ALA A 12 -9.72 -36.60 2.62
C ALA A 12 -11.20 -36.66 2.18
N LEU A 13 -11.86 -35.51 2.03
CA LEU A 13 -13.20 -35.36 1.47
C LEU A 13 -13.23 -35.35 -0.07
N GLY A 14 -12.10 -35.59 -0.76
CA GLY A 14 -12.01 -35.67 -2.22
C GLY A 14 -11.94 -34.32 -2.94
N ALA A 15 -11.63 -33.22 -2.25
CA ALA A 15 -11.48 -31.92 -2.91
C ALA A 15 -10.17 -31.85 -3.74
N THR A 16 -10.28 -31.30 -4.96
CA THR A 16 -9.10 -31.03 -5.80
C THR A 16 -8.28 -29.87 -5.25
N ASN A 17 -6.96 -29.87 -5.50
CA ASN A 17 -6.05 -28.80 -5.05
C ASN A 17 -6.54 -27.40 -5.47
N PHE A 18 -7.11 -27.26 -6.67
CA PHE A 18 -7.68 -26.00 -7.14
C PHE A 18 -8.85 -25.51 -6.28
N ARG A 19 -9.74 -26.41 -5.86
CA ARG A 19 -10.87 -26.10 -4.98
C ARG A 19 -10.41 -25.72 -3.58
N ILE A 20 -9.37 -26.37 -3.06
CA ILE A 20 -8.76 -26.04 -1.77
C ILE A 20 -8.13 -24.65 -1.82
N ILE A 21 -7.34 -24.35 -2.85
CA ILE A 21 -6.68 -23.06 -3.01
C ILE A 21 -7.72 -21.94 -3.12
N THR A 22 -8.67 -22.04 -4.04
CA THR A 22 -9.62 -20.94 -4.31
C THR A 22 -10.65 -20.72 -3.20
N ARG A 23 -11.08 -21.78 -2.51
CA ARG A 23 -12.15 -21.70 -1.50
C ARG A 23 -11.66 -21.57 -0.06
N HIS A 24 -10.46 -22.04 0.24
CA HIS A 24 -9.93 -22.05 1.60
C HIS A 24 -8.66 -21.21 1.75
N ILE A 25 -7.67 -21.35 0.87
CA ILE A 25 -6.39 -20.64 1.06
C ILE A 25 -6.51 -19.18 0.62
N LEU A 26 -6.98 -18.95 -0.60
CA LEU A 26 -7.05 -17.63 -1.25
C LEU A 26 -7.81 -16.60 -0.40
N PRO A 27 -9.08 -16.82 0.03
CA PRO A 27 -9.78 -15.84 0.87
C PRO A 27 -9.11 -15.59 2.22
N ASN A 28 -8.38 -16.55 2.78
CA ASN A 28 -7.67 -16.37 4.05
C ASN A 28 -6.37 -15.56 3.91
N ILE A 29 -5.65 -15.68 2.77
CA ILE A 29 -4.41 -14.93 2.53
C ILE A 29 -4.63 -13.58 1.84
N LEU A 30 -5.77 -13.38 1.18
CA LEU A 30 -6.07 -12.10 0.51
C LEU A 30 -6.12 -10.93 1.48
N SER A 31 -6.64 -11.16 2.69
CA SER A 31 -6.67 -10.16 3.77
C SER A 31 -5.28 -9.58 4.08
N PRO A 32 -4.28 -10.39 4.52
CA PRO A 32 -2.95 -9.85 4.82
C PRO A 32 -2.24 -9.33 3.56
N ILE A 33 -2.51 -9.90 2.37
CA ILE A 33 -1.94 -9.41 1.10
C ILE A 33 -2.40 -7.97 0.82
N ILE A 34 -3.70 -7.68 0.95
CA ILE A 34 -4.26 -6.33 0.69
C ILE A 34 -3.66 -5.30 1.65
N VAL A 35 -3.46 -5.67 2.92
CA VAL A 35 -2.83 -4.82 3.93
C VAL A 35 -1.37 -4.53 3.54
N ILE A 36 -0.57 -5.56 3.25
CA ILE A 36 0.84 -5.40 2.84
C ILE A 36 0.95 -4.58 1.54
N ALA A 37 0.06 -4.83 0.58
CA ALA A 37 0.02 -4.09 -0.69
C ALA A 37 -0.23 -2.60 -0.46
N SER A 38 -1.10 -2.24 0.49
CA SER A 38 -1.42 -0.85 0.82
C SER A 38 -0.19 -0.11 1.37
N PHE A 39 0.53 -0.72 2.31
CA PHE A 39 1.79 -0.16 2.83
C PHE A 39 2.88 -0.06 1.77
N THR A 40 3.00 -1.09 0.94
CA THR A 40 3.97 -1.13 -0.16
C THR A 40 3.68 -0.02 -1.17
N PHE A 41 2.41 0.21 -1.48
CA PHE A 41 2.00 1.26 -2.39
C PHE A 41 2.33 2.66 -1.85
N ALA A 42 2.05 2.92 -0.57
CA ALA A 42 2.44 4.17 0.09
C ALA A 42 3.96 4.40 0.05
N TYR A 43 4.75 3.34 0.31
CA TYR A 43 6.21 3.39 0.21
C TYR A 43 6.67 3.71 -1.22
N MET A 44 6.06 3.09 -2.22
CA MET A 44 6.40 3.30 -3.64
C MET A 44 6.14 4.73 -4.10
N ILE A 45 5.07 5.38 -3.62
CA ILE A 45 4.80 6.80 -3.90
C ILE A 45 5.93 7.68 -3.38
N VAL A 46 6.38 7.47 -2.14
CA VAL A 46 7.47 8.24 -1.54
C VAL A 46 8.79 7.98 -2.26
N ALA A 47 9.05 6.72 -2.63
CA ALA A 47 10.25 6.32 -3.36
C ALA A 47 10.31 6.96 -4.76
N GLU A 48 9.22 6.90 -5.52
CA GLU A 48 9.09 7.57 -6.82
C GLU A 48 9.28 9.07 -6.68
N ALA A 49 8.60 9.72 -5.74
CA ALA A 49 8.72 11.15 -5.53
C ALA A 49 10.13 11.56 -5.12
N SER A 50 10.84 10.72 -4.36
CA SER A 50 12.24 10.94 -3.99
C SER A 50 13.16 10.84 -5.21
N LEU A 51 12.95 9.87 -6.10
CA LEU A 51 13.70 9.75 -7.36
C LEU A 51 13.43 10.94 -8.29
N SER A 52 12.17 11.32 -8.45
CA SER A 52 11.74 12.49 -9.21
C SER A 52 12.33 13.78 -8.62
N PHE A 53 12.38 13.91 -7.29
CA PHE A 53 13.03 15.03 -6.61
C PHE A 53 14.55 15.06 -6.83
N LEU A 54 15.19 13.91 -7.01
CA LEU A 54 16.62 13.80 -7.34
C LEU A 54 16.91 13.98 -8.84
N GLY A 55 15.89 14.09 -9.69
CA GLY A 55 16.04 14.24 -11.15
C GLY A 55 16.12 12.92 -11.91
N PHE A 56 15.88 11.78 -11.26
CA PHE A 56 15.79 10.44 -11.87
C PHE A 56 14.34 10.00 -12.12
N GLY A 57 13.42 10.97 -12.13
CA GLY A 57 11.99 10.75 -12.31
C GLY A 57 11.58 10.47 -13.74
N VAL A 58 10.27 10.46 -13.96
CA VAL A 58 9.68 10.50 -15.30
C VAL A 58 10.09 11.76 -16.06
N GLU A 59 9.99 11.73 -17.38
CA GLU A 59 10.35 12.87 -18.23
C GLU A 59 9.64 14.16 -17.77
N PRO A 60 10.30 15.34 -17.83
CA PRO A 60 9.76 16.61 -17.34
C PRO A 60 8.41 17.05 -17.93
N ARG A 61 7.97 16.44 -19.04
CA ARG A 61 6.64 16.69 -19.62
C ARG A 61 5.50 16.13 -18.75
N THR A 62 5.80 15.15 -17.90
CA THR A 62 4.83 14.51 -17.03
C THR A 62 4.90 15.14 -15.63
N PRO A 63 3.87 15.88 -15.19
CA PRO A 63 3.90 16.51 -13.89
C PRO A 63 3.85 15.46 -12.78
N THR A 64 4.89 15.39 -11.96
CA THR A 64 4.93 14.60 -10.72
C THR A 64 5.17 15.49 -9.52
N TRP A 65 4.68 15.10 -8.34
CA TRP A 65 4.90 15.88 -7.12
C TRP A 65 6.37 15.93 -6.72
N GLY A 66 7.14 14.85 -6.95
CA GLY A 66 8.59 14.86 -6.76
C GLY A 66 9.31 15.82 -7.70
N GLY A 67 8.91 15.86 -8.98
CA GLY A 67 9.45 16.80 -9.98
C GLY A 67 9.12 18.25 -9.66
N MET A 68 7.87 18.53 -9.26
CA MET A 68 7.46 19.87 -8.81
C MET A 68 8.30 20.34 -7.60
N LEU A 69 8.61 19.45 -6.66
CA LEU A 69 9.50 19.77 -5.54
C LEU A 69 10.93 20.05 -6.01
N ASN A 70 11.43 19.35 -7.04
CA ASN A 70 12.75 19.62 -7.62
C ASN A 70 12.81 21.02 -8.23
N GLU A 71 11.84 21.36 -9.08
CA GLU A 71 11.74 22.66 -9.75
C GLU A 71 11.56 23.81 -8.75
N SER A 72 10.84 23.58 -7.65
CA SER A 72 10.58 24.61 -6.64
C SER A 72 11.83 25.13 -5.92
N ARG A 73 12.96 24.41 -5.97
CA ARG A 73 14.21 24.77 -5.28
C ARG A 73 14.73 26.14 -5.70
N ASP A 74 14.62 26.47 -6.99
CA ASP A 74 15.08 27.74 -7.54
C ASP A 74 14.16 28.91 -7.16
N TYR A 75 12.94 28.62 -6.72
CA TYR A 75 11.91 29.60 -6.40
C TYR A 75 11.58 29.67 -4.91
N LEU A 76 12.36 29.04 -4.03
CA LEU A 76 12.04 29.00 -2.59
C LEU A 76 11.94 30.39 -1.94
N GLN A 77 12.75 31.36 -2.39
CA GLN A 77 12.75 32.71 -1.84
C GLN A 77 11.62 33.58 -2.40
N SER A 78 11.17 33.32 -3.63
CA SER A 78 10.19 34.15 -4.35
C SER A 78 8.78 33.55 -4.34
N ALA A 79 8.67 32.23 -4.35
CA ALA A 79 7.44 31.45 -4.46
C ALA A 79 7.51 30.15 -3.64
N TRP A 80 7.72 30.29 -2.32
CA TRP A 80 7.79 29.17 -1.35
C TRP A 80 6.61 28.19 -1.45
N TRP A 81 5.43 28.66 -1.85
CA TRP A 81 4.22 27.83 -2.01
C TRP A 81 4.36 26.74 -3.08
N LEU A 82 5.25 26.92 -4.07
CA LEU A 82 5.54 25.92 -5.09
C LEU A 82 6.16 24.65 -4.50
N ALA A 83 6.86 24.77 -3.37
CA ALA A 83 7.36 23.61 -2.63
C ALA A 83 6.30 23.08 -1.65
N THR A 84 5.58 23.99 -0.97
CA THR A 84 4.66 23.60 0.11
C THR A 84 3.44 22.82 -0.38
N PHE A 85 2.80 23.23 -1.48
CA PHE A 85 1.58 22.55 -1.95
C PHE A 85 1.83 21.11 -2.41
N PRO A 86 2.81 20.82 -3.29
CA PRO A 86 3.12 19.43 -3.66
C PRO A 86 3.56 18.59 -2.46
N GLY A 87 4.32 19.17 -1.53
CA GLY A 87 4.74 18.49 -0.31
C GLY A 87 3.56 18.11 0.60
N LEU A 88 2.61 19.03 0.80
CA LEU A 88 1.40 18.75 1.58
C LEU A 88 0.50 17.73 0.90
N LEU A 89 0.29 17.83 -0.41
CA LEU A 89 -0.50 16.84 -1.16
C LEU A 89 0.11 15.45 -1.03
N LEU A 90 1.44 15.33 -1.21
CA LEU A 90 2.14 14.07 -1.02
C LEU A 90 1.98 13.53 0.40
N MET A 91 2.14 14.38 1.42
CA MET A 91 1.93 14.01 2.82
C MET A 91 0.52 13.49 3.06
N PHE A 92 -0.52 14.21 2.63
CA PHE A 92 -1.91 13.81 2.86
C PHE A 92 -2.29 12.55 2.10
N THR A 93 -1.78 12.36 0.88
CA THR A 93 -2.01 11.14 0.11
C THR A 93 -1.37 9.92 0.77
N VAL A 94 -0.10 10.02 1.18
CA VAL A 94 0.60 8.93 1.86
C VAL A 94 -0.08 8.63 3.20
N LEU A 95 -0.45 9.66 3.97
CA LEU A 95 -1.17 9.48 5.23
C LEU A 95 -2.52 8.81 5.00
N GLY A 96 -3.31 9.26 4.03
CA GLY A 96 -4.61 8.68 3.71
C GLY A 96 -4.52 7.22 3.32
N ILE A 97 -3.53 6.84 2.50
CA ILE A 97 -3.31 5.44 2.12
C ILE A 97 -2.90 4.59 3.33
N ASN A 98 -2.03 5.11 4.21
CA ASN A 98 -1.64 4.41 5.42
C ASN A 98 -2.84 4.19 6.35
N LEU A 99 -3.66 5.21 6.58
CA LEU A 99 -4.88 5.10 7.40
C LEU A 99 -5.89 4.10 6.82
N VAL A 100 -6.06 4.09 5.50
CA VAL A 100 -6.90 3.07 4.83
C VAL A 100 -6.30 1.67 5.00
N GLY A 101 -4.98 1.53 4.89
CA GLY A 101 -4.28 0.27 5.13
C GLY A 101 -4.44 -0.25 6.57
N ASP A 102 -4.35 0.65 7.55
CA ASP A 102 -4.60 0.36 8.96
C ASP A 102 -6.07 -0.04 9.20
N TRP A 103 -7.03 0.70 8.63
CA TRP A 103 -8.44 0.34 8.73
C TRP A 103 -8.74 -1.02 8.09
N LEU A 104 -8.17 -1.32 6.92
CA LEU A 104 -8.29 -2.62 6.28
C LEU A 104 -7.71 -3.72 7.17
N ARG A 105 -6.54 -3.46 7.79
CA ARG A 105 -5.92 -4.39 8.73
C ARG A 105 -6.84 -4.67 9.91
N ASP A 106 -7.44 -3.65 10.50
CA ASP A 106 -8.33 -3.79 11.65
C ASP A 106 -9.60 -4.57 11.30
N VAL A 107 -10.20 -4.31 10.13
CA VAL A 107 -11.37 -5.05 9.64
C VAL A 107 -11.05 -6.53 9.39
N TYR A 108 -9.83 -6.81 8.92
CA TYR A 108 -9.44 -8.16 8.56
C TYR A 108 -8.65 -8.92 9.65
N ASP A 109 -8.30 -8.31 10.79
CA ASP A 109 -7.68 -8.99 11.93
C ASP A 109 -8.78 -9.58 12.85
N PRO A 110 -9.03 -10.91 12.81
CA PRO A 110 -10.10 -11.53 13.59
C PRO A 110 -9.78 -11.63 15.09
N ARG A 111 -8.60 -11.17 15.54
CA ARG A 111 -8.16 -11.28 16.94
C ARG A 111 -8.69 -10.16 17.83
N LEU A 112 -9.19 -9.07 17.25
CA LEU A 112 -9.82 -7.97 17.99
C LEU A 112 -11.23 -8.31 18.47
N SER A 113 -11.97 -9.17 17.75
CA SER A 113 -13.34 -9.56 18.10
C SER A 113 -13.46 -10.68 19.13
N ALA A 114 -12.35 -11.32 19.53
CA ALA A 114 -12.35 -12.44 20.48
C ALA A 114 -12.08 -12.03 21.95
N ARG A 115 -12.15 -10.73 22.27
CA ARG A 115 -11.90 -10.19 23.61
C ARG A 115 -13.06 -9.40 24.24
N GLU A 116 -14.24 -9.41 23.60
CA GLU A 116 -15.51 -8.92 24.19
C GLU A 116 -16.44 -10.09 24.47
#